data_AF-A0A3M1XWL8-F1
#
_entry.id   AF-A0A3M1XWL8-F1
#
_cell.length_a   1.000
_cell.length_b   1.000
_cell.length_c   1.000
_cell.angle_alpha   90.00
_cell.angle_beta   90.00
_cell.angle_gamma   90.00
#
_symmetry.space_group_name_H-M   'P 1'
#
loop_
_entity.id
_entity.type
_entity.pdbx_description
1 polymer ?
#
loop_
_entity_poly.entity_id
_entity_poly.type
_entity_poly.pdbx_seq_one_letter_code
_entity_poly.pdbx_strand_id
1 'polypeptide(L)'
;MRLKDFINEMNSLKRPVILLEGRRRVRGCDEDKLKSLGRVLAELFPQAFFRSGNAKGSDSLFIEGVKMLAEDRVELIIPRSIKKLSNNSKTVSLDSLSTKEVKHLVSLTGMASPDR
;
A
#
# COMPACT_ATOMS: atom_id res chain seq x y z
N MET A 1 3.59 -6.16 21.44
CA MET A 1 3.68 -4.75 21.04
C MET A 1 2.36 -4.06 21.33
N ARG A 2 2.33 -2.93 22.03
CA ARG A 2 1.11 -2.12 22.21
C ARG A 2 0.99 -1.13 21.05
N LEU A 3 -0.23 -0.64 20.79
CA LEU A 3 -0.49 0.33 19.71
C LEU A 3 0.40 1.58 19.83
N LYS A 4 0.61 2.08 21.06
CA LYS A 4 1.47 3.24 21.30
C LYS A 4 2.92 3.00 20.88
N ASP A 5 3.44 1.81 21.17
CA ASP A 5 4.82 1.43 20.81
C ASP A 5 4.97 1.34 19.29
N PHE A 6 3.98 0.74 18.64
CA PHE A 6 3.91 0.66 17.18
C PHE A 6 3.88 2.05 16.52
N ILE A 7 3.07 2.97 17.06
CA ILE A 7 2.98 4.32 16.52
C ILE A 7 4.34 5.04 16.62
N ASN A 8 5.01 4.90 17.77
CA ASN A 8 6.33 5.51 17.97
C ASN A 8 7.37 4.94 17.01
N GLU A 9 7.38 3.62 16.82
CA GLU A 9 8.29 2.95 15.89
C GLU A 9 8.03 3.42 14.45
N MET A 10 6.77 3.42 14.01
CA MET A 10 6.38 3.88 12.68
C MET A 10 6.78 5.34 12.43
N ASN A 11 6.61 6.22 13.42
CA ASN A 11 6.98 7.63 13.31
C ASN A 11 8.51 7.86 13.32
N SER A 12 9.29 6.90 13.79
CA SER A 12 10.76 6.95 13.72
C SER A 12 11.31 6.59 12.34
N LEU A 13 10.51 5.91 11.50
CA LEU A 13 10.89 5.53 10.15
C LEU A 13 10.82 6.74 9.22
N LYS A 14 11.84 6.91 8.36
CA LYS A 14 11.86 8.00 7.38
C LYS A 14 10.78 7.89 6.31
N ARG A 15 10.39 6.66 5.97
CA ARG A 15 9.44 6.38 4.88
C ARG A 15 8.70 5.07 5.13
N PRO A 16 7.87 4.97 6.18
CA PRO A 16 7.10 3.77 6.44
C PRO A 16 6.18 3.47 5.26
N VAL A 17 6.00 2.17 4.98
CA VAL A 17 5.08 1.70 3.93
C VAL A 17 3.99 0.90 4.59
N ILE A 18 2.74 1.29 4.33
CA ILE A 18 1.55 0.61 4.84
C ILE A 18 0.80 0.04 3.65
N LEU A 19 0.41 -1.23 3.74
CA LEU A 19 -0.49 -1.89 2.80
C LEU A 19 -1.50 -2.73 3.57
N LEU A 20 -2.66 -2.94 2.97
CA LEU A 20 -3.71 -3.78 3.53
C LEU A 20 -3.96 -4.99 2.63
N GLU A 21 -3.57 -6.15 3.10
CA GLU A 21 -3.97 -7.42 2.50
C GLU A 21 -5.41 -7.77 2.92
N GLY A 22 -6.24 -8.20 1.97
CA GLY A 22 -7.64 -8.47 2.26
C GLY A 22 -8.40 -9.17 1.14
N ARG A 23 -9.72 -9.31 1.35
CA ARG A 23 -10.60 -10.06 0.44
C ARG A 23 -11.15 -9.17 -0.67
N ARG A 24 -11.39 -9.80 -1.83
CA ARG A 24 -12.06 -9.15 -2.97
C ARG A 24 -13.56 -8.93 -2.76
N ARG A 25 -14.19 -9.73 -1.91
CA ARG A 25 -15.59 -9.58 -1.48
C ARG A 25 -15.61 -9.13 -0.02
N VAL A 26 -16.01 -7.90 0.20
CA VAL A 26 -16.20 -7.27 1.51
C VAL A 26 -17.69 -7.30 1.83
N ARG A 27 -18.04 -7.45 3.11
CA ARG A 27 -19.43 -7.32 3.55
C ARG A 27 -19.80 -5.85 3.57
N GLY A 28 -21.01 -5.48 3.14
CA GLY A 28 -21.43 -4.07 3.08
C GLY A 28 -21.20 -3.31 4.39
N CYS A 29 -21.44 -3.93 5.54
CA CYS A 29 -21.23 -3.32 6.87
C CYS A 29 -19.76 -3.06 7.25
N ASP A 30 -18.81 -3.58 6.49
CA ASP A 30 -17.38 -3.41 6.72
C ASP A 30 -16.72 -2.45 5.71
N GLU A 31 -17.44 -2.03 4.67
CA GLU A 31 -16.89 -1.13 3.64
C GLU A 31 -16.49 0.22 4.22
N ASP A 32 -17.39 0.85 4.98
CA ASP A 32 -17.13 2.15 5.62
C ASP A 32 -16.02 2.05 6.68
N LYS A 33 -15.87 0.89 7.33
CA LYS A 33 -14.78 0.66 8.29
C LYS A 33 -13.43 0.63 7.60
N LEU A 34 -13.34 0.05 6.40
CA LEU A 34 -12.09 0.02 5.62
C LEU A 34 -11.69 1.40 5.14
N LYS A 35 -12.65 2.20 4.67
CA LYS A 35 -12.41 3.61 4.30
C LYS A 35 -11.96 4.42 5.52
N SER A 36 -12.65 4.26 6.65
CA SER A 36 -12.31 4.92 7.91
C SER A 36 -10.91 4.52 8.39
N LEU A 37 -10.55 3.24 8.29
CA LEU A 37 -9.22 2.75 8.63
C LEU A 37 -8.13 3.41 7.76
N GLY A 38 -8.35 3.48 6.43
CA GLY A 38 -7.42 4.15 5.52
C GLY A 38 -7.19 5.61 5.88
N ARG A 39 -8.29 6.34 6.15
CA ARG A 39 -8.23 7.74 6.59
C ARG A 39 -7.47 7.90 7.91
N VAL A 40 -7.82 7.12 8.93
CA VAL A 40 -7.19 7.19 10.26
C VAL A 40 -5.69 6.90 10.19
N LEU A 41 -5.27 5.90 9.40
CA LEU A 41 -3.86 5.60 9.24
C LEU A 41 -3.11 6.69 8.47
N ALA A 42 -3.73 7.33 7.48
CA ALA A 42 -3.15 8.47 6.78
C ALA A 42 -2.94 9.67 7.71
N GLU A 43 -3.84 9.89 8.66
CA GLU A 43 -3.76 10.94 9.68
C GLU A 43 -2.69 10.62 10.75
N LEU A 44 -2.67 9.40 11.27
CA LEU A 44 -1.73 8.98 12.31
C LEU A 44 -0.28 8.92 11.81
N PHE A 45 -0.07 8.65 10.53
CA PHE A 45 1.24 8.44 9.94
C PHE A 45 1.49 9.38 8.76
N PRO A 46 1.84 10.65 9.01
CA PRO A 46 2.00 11.66 7.95
C PRO A 46 3.18 11.36 7.00
N GLN A 47 4.18 10.59 7.45
CA GLN A 47 5.34 10.19 6.65
C GLN A 47 5.13 8.87 5.90
N ALA A 48 4.00 8.18 6.14
CA ALA A 48 3.74 6.89 5.51
C ALA A 48 3.33 7.04 4.05
N PHE A 49 3.82 6.09 3.25
CA PHE A 49 3.34 5.82 1.91
C PHE A 49 2.40 4.61 1.95
N PHE A 50 1.36 4.64 1.12
CA PHE A 50 0.33 3.62 1.09
C PHE A 50 0.41 2.85 -0.21
N ARG A 51 0.63 1.53 -0.12
CA ARG A 51 0.77 0.66 -1.29
C ARG A 51 -0.47 -0.19 -1.52
N SER A 52 -0.77 -0.39 -2.79
CA SER A 52 -1.92 -1.17 -3.23
C SER A 52 -1.67 -1.88 -4.55
N GLY A 53 -2.25 -3.07 -4.68
CA GLY A 53 -2.29 -3.85 -5.91
C GLY A 53 -3.41 -3.44 -6.87
N ASN A 54 -4.20 -2.42 -6.51
CA ASN A 54 -5.42 -2.01 -7.17
C ASN A 54 -6.45 -3.14 -7.32
N ALA A 55 -6.55 -4.01 -6.31
CA ALA A 55 -7.52 -5.08 -6.27
C ALA A 55 -8.87 -4.55 -5.76
N LYS A 56 -9.97 -4.91 -6.45
CA LYS A 56 -11.32 -4.62 -5.96
C LYS A 56 -11.54 -5.25 -4.59
N GLY A 57 -12.27 -4.56 -3.72
CA GLY A 57 -12.65 -5.02 -2.39
C GLY A 57 -11.87 -4.28 -1.31
N SER A 58 -11.24 -5.03 -0.40
CA SER A 58 -10.59 -4.47 0.78
C SER A 58 -9.51 -3.44 0.42
N ASP A 59 -8.66 -3.79 -0.54
CA ASP A 59 -7.56 -2.95 -1.02
C ASP A 59 -8.07 -1.62 -1.62
N SER A 60 -9.04 -1.67 -2.56
CA SER A 60 -9.61 -0.44 -3.14
C SER A 60 -10.33 0.44 -2.13
N LEU A 61 -11.09 -0.14 -1.18
CA LEU A 61 -11.84 0.62 -0.17
C LEU A 61 -10.90 1.29 0.85
N PHE A 62 -9.84 0.58 1.25
CA PHE A 62 -8.80 1.13 2.10
C PHE A 62 -8.10 2.33 1.44
N ILE A 63 -7.68 2.17 0.17
CA ILE A 63 -7.03 3.25 -0.57
C ILE A 63 -7.97 4.43 -0.82
N GLU A 64 -9.26 4.19 -1.04
CA GLU A 64 -10.24 5.28 -1.14
C GLU A 64 -10.22 6.16 0.12
N GLY A 65 -10.18 5.54 1.30
CA GLY A 65 -10.04 6.25 2.57
C GLY A 65 -8.74 7.06 2.70
N VAL A 66 -7.61 6.47 2.29
CA VAL A 66 -6.30 7.15 2.28
C VAL A 66 -6.33 8.39 1.37
N LYS A 67 -6.88 8.25 0.16
CA LYS A 67 -6.91 9.32 -0.84
C LYS A 67 -7.69 10.55 -0.38
N MET A 68 -8.60 10.42 0.60
CA MET A 68 -9.29 11.56 1.20
C MET A 68 -8.35 12.55 1.90
N LEU A 69 -7.17 12.12 2.34
CA LEU A 69 -6.19 12.97 3.04
C LEU A 69 -4.80 12.98 2.40
N ALA A 70 -4.49 12.01 1.54
CA ALA A 70 -3.10 11.65 1.23
C ALA A 70 -2.94 11.01 -0.15
N GLU A 71 -3.60 11.51 -1.19
CA GLU A 71 -3.56 10.91 -2.53
C GLU A 71 -2.15 10.84 -3.13
N ASP A 72 -1.32 11.85 -2.88
CA ASP A 72 0.08 11.96 -3.29
C ASP A 72 1.01 10.93 -2.62
N ARG A 73 0.56 10.36 -1.50
CA ARG A 73 1.27 9.31 -0.75
C ARG A 73 0.86 7.90 -1.17
N VAL A 74 -0.01 7.75 -2.17
CA VAL A 74 -0.43 6.44 -2.69
C VAL A 74 0.48 5.96 -3.82
N GLU A 75 0.99 4.74 -3.69
CA GLU A 75 1.76 4.02 -4.69
C GLU A 75 1.02 2.75 -5.14
N LEU A 76 0.67 2.66 -6.42
CA LEU A 76 0.06 1.47 -7.02
C LEU A 76 1.15 0.56 -7.60
N ILE A 77 1.24 -0.68 -7.10
CA ILE A 77 2.16 -1.70 -7.59
C ILE A 77 1.34 -2.79 -8.28
N ILE A 78 1.30 -2.76 -9.61
CA ILE A 78 0.37 -3.58 -10.39
C ILE A 78 1.10 -4.63 -11.23
N PRO A 79 0.51 -5.82 -11.44
CA PRO A 79 1.17 -6.87 -12.24
C PRO A 79 1.37 -6.47 -13.71
N ARG A 80 0.44 -5.69 -14.26
CA ARG A 80 0.43 -5.29 -15.66
C ARG A 80 0.03 -3.85 -15.83
N SER A 81 0.52 -3.24 -16.90
CA SER A 81 0.24 -1.85 -17.23
C SER A 81 -1.25 -1.69 -17.53
N ILE A 82 -1.86 -0.72 -16.85
CA ILE A 82 -3.27 -0.34 -17.06
C ILE A 82 -3.34 1.15 -17.37
N LYS A 83 -4.46 1.59 -17.95
CA LYS A 83 -4.71 3.02 -18.15
C LYS A 83 -4.61 3.74 -16.81
N LYS A 84 -3.85 4.84 -16.76
CA LYS A 84 -3.54 5.61 -15.55
C LYS A 84 -4.82 5.87 -14.72
N LEU A 85 -4.83 5.40 -13.47
CA LEU A 85 -6.02 5.43 -12.60
C LEU A 85 -6.21 6.76 -11.85
N SER A 86 -5.13 7.51 -11.63
CA SER A 86 -5.12 8.80 -10.94
C SER A 86 -3.92 9.63 -11.42
N ASN A 87 -4.08 10.95 -11.42
CA ASN A 87 -3.00 11.87 -11.80
C ASN A 87 -1.93 12.03 -10.70
N ASN A 88 -2.31 11.83 -9.43
CA ASN A 88 -1.47 12.11 -8.26
C ASN A 88 -0.83 10.86 -7.65
N SER A 89 -1.43 9.67 -7.83
CA SER A 89 -0.85 8.43 -7.34
C SER A 89 0.25 7.90 -8.28
N LYS A 90 1.41 7.55 -7.71
CA LYS A 90 2.49 6.92 -8.47
C LYS A 90 2.08 5.48 -8.83
N THR A 91 2.26 5.07 -10.09
CA THR A 91 1.97 3.70 -10.53
C THR A 91 3.24 3.06 -11.06
N VAL A 92 3.56 1.87 -10.56
CA VAL A 92 4.66 1.03 -11.04
C VAL A 92 4.06 -0.27 -11.54
N SER A 93 4.30 -0.60 -12.81
CA SER A 93 3.91 -1.87 -13.38
C SER A 93 5.08 -2.85 -13.38
N LEU A 94 4.81 -4.10 -12.98
CA LEU A 94 5.83 -5.15 -13.00
C LEU A 94 6.15 -5.61 -14.43
N ASP A 95 5.22 -5.50 -15.38
CA ASP A 95 5.46 -5.84 -16.79
C ASP A 95 6.31 -4.81 -17.55
N SER A 96 6.50 -3.61 -16.99
CA SER A 96 7.37 -2.59 -17.58
C SER A 96 8.84 -2.73 -17.16
N LEU A 97 9.16 -3.69 -16.29
CA LEU A 97 10.51 -3.90 -15.79
C LEU A 97 11.37 -4.63 -16.83
N SER A 98 12.61 -4.18 -17.00
CA SER A 98 13.60 -4.89 -17.79
C SER A 98 14.02 -6.21 -17.12
N THR A 99 14.59 -7.12 -17.90
CA THR A 99 15.16 -8.39 -17.39
C THR A 99 16.19 -8.16 -16.28
N LYS A 100 16.95 -7.06 -16.35
CA LYS A 100 17.95 -6.71 -15.33
C LYS A 100 17.27 -6.32 -14.01
N GLU A 101 16.22 -5.50 -14.07
CA GLU A 101 15.46 -5.09 -12.90
C GLU A 101 14.73 -6.27 -12.25
N VAL A 102 14.13 -7.16 -13.04
CA VAL A 102 13.49 -8.38 -12.54
C VAL A 102 14.50 -9.26 -11.79
N LYS A 103 15.67 -9.52 -12.37
CA LYS A 103 16.74 -10.30 -11.70
C LYS A 103 17.16 -9.66 -10.38
N HIS A 104 17.28 -8.33 -10.37
CA HIS A 104 17.63 -7.60 -9.16
C HIS A 104 16.56 -7.72 -8.06
N LEU A 105 15.27 -7.60 -8.43
CA LEU A 105 14.16 -7.77 -7.47
C LEU A 105 14.10 -9.19 -6.90
N VAL A 106 14.34 -10.22 -7.71
CA VAL A 106 14.41 -11.61 -7.24
C VAL A 106 15.53 -11.76 -6.21
N SER A 107 16.70 -11.18 -6.47
CA SER A 107 17.82 -11.20 -5.53
C SER A 107 17.48 -10.49 -4.21
N LEU A 108 16.88 -9.29 -4.26
CA LEU A 108 16.46 -8.56 -3.06
C LEU A 108 15.42 -9.34 -2.25
N THR A 109 14.46 -9.96 -2.93
CA THR A 109 13.42 -10.77 -2.28
C THR A 109 14.03 -11.98 -1.59
N GLY A 110 15.03 -12.62 -2.21
CA GLY A 110 15.78 -13.72 -1.59
C GLY A 110 16.50 -13.27 -0.31
N MET A 111 17.16 -12.12 -0.34
CA MET A 111 17.86 -11.57 0.83
C MET A 111 16.92 -11.12 1.97
N ALA A 112 15.71 -10.68 1.64
CA ALA A 112 14.73 -10.22 2.61
C ALA A 112 13.85 -11.36 3.17
N SER A 113 13.94 -12.56 2.59
CA SER A 113 13.22 -13.72 3.07
C SER A 113 13.89 -14.24 4.34
N PRO A 114 13.14 -14.61 5.38
CA PRO A 114 13.71 -15.26 6.56
C PRO A 114 14.46 -16.53 6.17
N ASP A 115 15.54 -16.85 6.89
CA ASP A 115 16.18 -18.15 6.79
C ASP A 115 15.13 -19.25 7.06
N ARG A 116 15.04 -20.22 6.15
CA ARG A 116 14.05 -21.30 6.21
C ARG A 116 14.33 -22.28 7.35
#